data_AF-U2E4T1-F1
#
_entry.id   AF-U2E4T1-F1
#
_cell.length_a   1.000
_cell.length_b   1.000
_cell.length_c   1.000
_cell.angle_alpha   90.00
_cell.angle_beta   90.00
_cell.angle_gamma   90.00
#
_symmetry.space_group_name_H-M   'P 1'
#
loop_
_entity.id
_entity.type
_entity.pdbx_description
1 polymer ?
#
loop_
_entity_poly.entity_id
_entity_poly.type
_entity_poly.pdbx_seq_one_letter_code
_entity_poly.pdbx_strand_id
1 'polypeptide(L)'
;MSHPHVPPDGATGRGSPAIEEVFGVDDGAPYETQRTVQRYLSQETRHNVLQVVLGHPAHLVSITEFDYYVPKSRSTIREQLGDLAEHDILAQYHHEPNADVRDIPADFWELTPFGVDLLAEYNYLRGLPIMRAAHDATHKTETVRRHEDAPRPALPEPVREALAYDEPTESDETVDASSVAELRAETFYADAAPADPAVLNEGADGDRTLDELFE
;
A
#
# COMPACT_ATOMS: atom_id res chain seq x y z
N MET A 1 -21.63 34.75 -18.99
CA MET A 1 -21.72 34.80 -17.52
C MET A 1 -20.69 33.81 -17.00
N SER A 2 -19.42 34.21 -16.92
CA SER A 2 -18.32 33.36 -16.47
C SER A 2 -18.11 33.64 -14.98
N HIS A 3 -18.28 32.62 -14.14
CA HIS A 3 -17.82 32.69 -12.76
C HIS A 3 -16.33 32.34 -12.75
N PRO A 4 -15.45 33.17 -12.18
CA PRO A 4 -14.08 32.76 -11.89
C PRO A 4 -14.09 31.80 -10.70
N HIS A 5 -13.55 30.60 -10.89
CA HIS A 5 -13.24 29.68 -9.80
C HIS A 5 -12.03 30.24 -9.05
N VAL A 6 -12.27 30.67 -7.81
CA VAL A 6 -11.25 31.11 -6.86
C VAL A 6 -10.55 29.83 -6.35
N PRO A 7 -9.22 29.71 -6.46
CA PRO A 7 -8.51 28.60 -5.84
C PRO A 7 -8.73 28.68 -4.32
N PRO A 8 -8.84 27.56 -3.59
CA PRO A 8 -8.89 27.60 -2.13
C PRO A 8 -7.51 28.06 -1.61
N ASP A 9 -7.37 29.36 -1.48
CA ASP A 9 -6.34 30.03 -0.70
C ASP A 9 -6.69 29.81 0.78
N GLY A 10 -5.97 28.91 1.47
CA GLY A 10 -6.14 28.75 2.93
C GLY A 10 -5.93 27.38 3.57
N ALA A 11 -5.18 26.43 2.99
CA ALA A 11 -4.83 25.17 3.68
C ALA A 11 -3.49 25.20 4.45
N THR A 12 -2.94 26.39 4.74
CA THR A 12 -1.83 26.53 5.70
C THR A 12 -2.39 27.08 7.00
N GLY A 13 -2.79 26.20 7.93
CA GLY A 13 -3.08 26.62 9.31
C GLY A 13 -4.22 25.91 10.06
N ARG A 14 -4.80 24.83 9.54
CA ARG A 14 -5.56 23.91 10.39
C ARG A 14 -4.57 22.85 10.84
N GLY A 15 -4.27 22.76 12.13
CA GLY A 15 -3.46 21.65 12.65
C GLY A 15 -4.05 20.32 12.18
N SER A 16 -3.23 19.29 11.97
CA SER A 16 -3.73 17.95 11.67
C SER A 16 -4.83 17.60 12.68
N PRO A 17 -6.00 17.12 12.21
CA PRO A 17 -7.10 16.82 13.11
C PRO A 17 -6.70 15.71 14.08
N ALA A 18 -7.30 15.69 15.27
CA ALA A 18 -7.10 14.60 16.22
C ALA A 18 -7.82 13.34 15.73
N ILE A 19 -7.27 12.15 16.05
CA ILE A 19 -7.88 10.87 15.67
C ILE A 19 -9.31 10.79 16.23
N GLU A 20 -9.50 11.26 17.45
CA GLU A 20 -10.78 11.22 18.14
C GLU A 20 -11.84 12.11 17.48
N GLU A 21 -11.43 13.26 16.96
CA GLU A 21 -12.31 14.16 16.20
C GLU A 21 -12.74 13.51 14.88
N VAL A 22 -11.78 12.93 14.14
CA VAL A 22 -12.04 12.28 12.85
C VAL A 22 -12.97 11.07 13.00
N PHE A 23 -12.77 10.25 14.04
CA PHE A 23 -13.54 9.03 14.27
C PHE A 23 -14.74 9.22 15.19
N GLY A 24 -14.98 10.42 15.71
CA GLY A 24 -16.10 10.75 16.58
C GLY A 24 -16.12 9.95 17.89
N VAL A 25 -14.95 9.69 18.47
CA VAL A 25 -14.78 8.94 19.72
C VAL A 25 -14.37 9.86 20.87
N ASP A 26 -14.59 9.42 22.11
CA ASP A 26 -14.27 10.21 23.31
C ASP A 26 -12.76 10.16 23.62
N ASP A 27 -12.13 11.33 23.77
CA ASP A 27 -10.70 11.49 24.15
C ASP A 27 -10.33 10.75 25.46
N GLY A 28 -11.29 10.51 26.35
CA GLY A 28 -11.11 9.78 27.59
C GLY A 28 -11.11 8.25 27.45
N ALA A 29 -11.33 7.71 26.25
CA ALA A 29 -11.51 6.29 25.99
C ALA A 29 -10.51 5.71 24.97
N PRO A 30 -9.19 5.69 25.27
CA PRO A 30 -8.15 5.31 24.31
C PRO A 30 -8.32 3.91 23.72
N TYR A 31 -8.85 2.95 24.49
CA TYR A 31 -9.13 1.60 23.99
C TYR A 31 -10.30 1.56 23.00
N GLU A 32 -11.26 2.46 23.13
CA GLU A 32 -12.37 2.59 22.20
C GLU A 32 -11.88 3.21 20.89
N THR A 33 -11.09 4.27 20.96
CA THR A 33 -10.39 4.87 19.80
C THR A 33 -9.60 3.81 19.05
N GLN A 34 -8.71 3.08 19.75
CA GLN A 34 -7.92 2.01 19.15
C GLN A 34 -8.79 0.97 18.43
N ARG A 35 -9.86 0.52 19.09
CA ARG A 35 -10.76 -0.51 18.54
C ARG A 35 -11.52 0.00 17.32
N THR A 36 -11.99 1.24 17.35
CA THR A 36 -12.74 1.87 16.27
C THR A 36 -11.85 2.05 15.04
N VAL A 37 -10.67 2.63 15.20
CA VAL A 37 -9.72 2.82 14.11
C VAL A 37 -9.24 1.49 13.55
N GLN A 38 -8.84 0.52 14.40
CA GLN A 38 -8.41 -0.79 13.93
C GLN A 38 -9.52 -1.48 13.12
N ARG A 39 -10.77 -1.44 13.63
CA ARG A 39 -11.92 -2.00 12.91
C ARG A 39 -12.11 -1.30 11.57
N TYR A 40 -12.02 0.02 11.55
CA TYR A 40 -12.14 0.82 10.36
C TYR A 40 -11.05 0.42 9.34
N LEU A 41 -9.76 0.52 9.68
CA LEU A 41 -8.67 0.21 8.75
C LEU A 41 -8.61 -1.26 8.31
N SER A 42 -9.20 -2.18 9.09
CA SER A 42 -9.21 -3.62 8.79
C SER A 42 -10.31 -4.08 7.83
N GLN A 43 -11.21 -3.19 7.40
CA GLN A 43 -12.22 -3.56 6.40
C GLN A 43 -11.51 -3.94 5.08
N GLU A 44 -11.82 -5.12 4.55
CA GLU A 44 -11.06 -5.78 3.46
C GLU A 44 -10.74 -4.86 2.27
N THR A 45 -11.73 -4.16 1.73
CA THR A 45 -11.53 -3.28 0.56
C THR A 45 -10.70 -2.06 0.92
N ARG A 46 -10.98 -1.44 2.07
CA ARG A 46 -10.23 -0.29 2.58
C ARG A 46 -8.78 -0.66 2.83
N HIS A 47 -8.55 -1.84 3.43
CA HIS A 47 -7.22 -2.39 3.63
C HIS A 47 -6.47 -2.57 2.31
N ASN A 48 -7.10 -3.16 1.30
CA ASN A 48 -6.51 -3.32 -0.03
C ASN A 48 -6.18 -1.96 -0.68
N VAL A 49 -7.06 -0.97 -0.58
CA VAL A 49 -6.80 0.39 -1.08
C VAL A 49 -5.57 0.98 -0.42
N LEU A 50 -5.47 0.91 0.91
CA LEU A 50 -4.31 1.42 1.65
C LEU A 50 -3.02 0.68 1.25
N GLN A 51 -3.08 -0.64 1.09
CA GLN A 51 -1.92 -1.42 0.65
C GLN A 51 -1.41 -1.01 -0.72
N VAL A 52 -2.33 -0.72 -1.66
CA VAL A 52 -1.95 -0.27 -3.00
C VAL A 52 -1.27 1.10 -2.95
N VAL A 53 -1.79 2.05 -2.16
CA VAL A 53 -1.15 3.37 -1.98
C VAL A 53 0.24 3.23 -1.36
N LEU A 54 0.38 2.40 -0.32
CA LEU A 54 1.63 2.18 0.38
C LEU A 54 2.67 1.44 -0.48
N GLY A 55 2.24 0.53 -1.36
CA GLY A 55 3.14 -0.20 -2.27
C GLY A 55 3.57 0.58 -3.51
N HIS A 56 2.81 1.61 -3.91
CA HIS A 56 3.08 2.37 -5.13
C HIS A 56 4.35 3.24 -5.01
N PRO A 57 5.25 3.29 -6.01
CA PRO A 57 6.53 4.02 -5.96
C PRO A 57 6.40 5.50 -5.59
N ALA A 58 5.39 6.15 -6.15
CA ALA A 58 5.12 7.55 -5.93
C ALA A 58 4.09 7.82 -4.81
N HIS A 59 3.56 6.77 -4.16
CA HIS A 59 2.41 6.83 -3.22
C HIS A 59 1.20 7.65 -3.69
N LEU A 60 1.10 7.84 -5.00
CA LEU A 60 0.02 8.51 -5.72
C LEU A 60 -0.58 7.46 -6.62
N VAL A 61 -1.88 7.22 -6.57
CA VAL A 61 -2.51 6.11 -7.33
C VAL A 61 -3.73 6.60 -8.08
N SER A 62 -3.83 6.30 -9.38
CA SER A 62 -5.01 6.59 -10.19
C SER A 62 -6.08 5.52 -10.03
N ILE A 63 -7.33 5.84 -10.38
CA ILE A 63 -8.45 4.89 -10.29
C ILE A 63 -8.24 3.63 -11.15
N THR A 64 -7.53 3.74 -12.27
CA THR A 64 -7.23 2.60 -13.16
C THR A 64 -6.24 1.64 -12.50
N GLU A 65 -5.29 2.16 -11.74
CA GLU A 65 -4.33 1.34 -11.00
C GLU A 65 -5.05 0.63 -9.84
N PHE A 66 -5.90 1.33 -9.08
CA PHE A 66 -6.72 0.66 -8.05
C PHE A 66 -7.61 -0.45 -8.63
N ASP A 67 -8.26 -0.21 -9.77
CA ASP A 67 -9.09 -1.22 -10.45
C ASP A 67 -8.29 -2.47 -10.87
N TYR A 68 -6.97 -2.34 -11.02
CA TYR A 68 -6.09 -3.46 -11.33
C TYR A 68 -5.73 -4.29 -10.08
N TYR A 69 -5.38 -3.62 -8.98
CA TYR A 69 -4.86 -4.28 -7.78
C TYR A 69 -5.96 -4.68 -6.78
N VAL A 70 -7.07 -3.95 -6.72
CA VAL A 70 -8.14 -4.20 -5.75
C VAL A 70 -9.20 -5.10 -6.38
N PRO A 71 -9.48 -6.29 -5.82
CA PRO A 71 -10.44 -7.25 -6.40
C PRO A 71 -11.90 -6.86 -6.10
N LYS A 72 -12.28 -5.62 -6.43
CA LYS A 72 -13.63 -5.05 -6.24
C LYS A 72 -14.00 -4.18 -7.44
N SER A 73 -15.29 -3.84 -7.54
CA SER A 73 -15.77 -2.97 -8.61
C SER A 73 -15.22 -1.54 -8.47
N ARG A 74 -15.03 -0.84 -9.60
CA ARG A 74 -14.67 0.60 -9.60
C ARG A 74 -15.61 1.46 -8.74
N SER A 75 -16.89 1.13 -8.67
CA SER A 75 -17.84 1.85 -7.80
C SER A 75 -17.52 1.65 -6.32
N THR A 76 -17.25 0.41 -5.91
CA THR A 76 -16.87 0.09 -4.53
C THR A 76 -15.53 0.73 -4.16
N ILE A 77 -14.56 0.73 -5.09
CA ILE A 77 -13.27 1.40 -4.88
C ILE A 77 -13.47 2.90 -4.66
N ARG A 78 -14.25 3.58 -5.50
CA ARG A 78 -14.55 5.01 -5.32
C ARG A 78 -15.26 5.32 -4.01
N GLU A 79 -16.19 4.47 -3.60
CA GLU A 79 -16.86 4.59 -2.30
C GLU A 79 -15.84 4.54 -1.15
N GLN A 80 -14.90 3.58 -1.17
CA GLN A 80 -13.87 3.49 -0.14
C GLN A 80 -12.87 4.66 -0.18
N LEU A 81 -12.51 5.15 -1.37
CA LEU A 81 -11.65 6.32 -1.51
C LEU A 81 -12.34 7.58 -0.97
N GLY A 82 -13.62 7.76 -1.26
CA GLY A 82 -14.44 8.84 -0.69
C GLY A 82 -14.52 8.76 0.82
N ASP A 83 -14.83 7.59 1.37
CA ASP A 83 -14.90 7.37 2.81
C ASP A 83 -13.55 7.60 3.52
N LEU A 84 -12.43 7.18 2.92
CA LEU A 84 -11.08 7.49 3.42
C LEU A 84 -10.76 8.99 3.38
N ALA A 85 -11.26 9.72 2.37
CA ALA A 85 -11.10 11.16 2.30
C ALA A 85 -12.00 11.93 3.26
N GLU A 86 -13.20 11.42 3.55
CA GLU A 86 -14.07 11.96 4.60
C GLU A 86 -13.43 11.85 6.00
N HIS A 87 -12.54 10.87 6.20
CA HIS A 87 -11.75 10.72 7.43
C HIS A 87 -10.37 11.38 7.35
N ASP A 88 -10.15 12.28 6.38
CA ASP A 88 -8.87 12.97 6.17
C ASP A 88 -7.67 12.02 5.97
N ILE A 89 -7.86 10.72 5.67
CA ILE A 89 -6.75 9.77 5.49
C ILE A 89 -6.15 9.90 4.09
N LEU A 90 -7.01 10.04 3.08
CA LEU A 90 -6.61 10.26 1.70
C LEU A 90 -7.11 11.61 1.19
N ALA A 91 -6.42 12.15 0.19
CA ALA A 91 -6.90 13.27 -0.60
C ALA A 91 -6.84 12.93 -2.09
N GLN A 92 -7.79 13.48 -2.85
CA GLN A 92 -7.73 13.46 -4.30
C GLN A 92 -6.99 14.70 -4.78
N TYR A 93 -5.95 14.49 -5.59
CA TYR A 93 -5.21 15.53 -6.26
C TYR A 93 -5.45 15.48 -7.77
N HIS A 94 -5.71 16.65 -8.36
CA HIS A 94 -5.86 16.81 -9.80
C HIS A 94 -4.59 17.42 -10.41
N HIS A 95 -3.90 16.65 -11.25
CA HIS A 95 -2.70 17.09 -11.96
C HIS A 95 -3.08 17.75 -13.29
N GLU A 96 -3.26 19.08 -13.25
CA GLU A 96 -3.62 19.91 -14.41
C GLU A 96 -2.82 19.61 -15.69
N PRO A 97 -1.48 19.37 -15.67
CA PRO A 97 -0.73 19.07 -16.89
C PRO A 97 -1.20 17.79 -17.63
N ASN A 98 -1.85 16.86 -16.93
CA ASN A 98 -2.38 15.64 -17.51
C ASN A 98 -3.84 15.78 -17.98
N ALA A 99 -4.54 16.86 -17.63
CA ALA A 99 -5.98 17.00 -17.85
C ALA A 99 -6.40 16.84 -19.34
N ASP A 100 -5.56 17.34 -20.24
CA ASP A 100 -5.80 17.29 -21.69
C ASP A 100 -5.04 16.16 -22.41
N VAL A 101 -4.29 15.33 -21.67
CA VAL A 101 -3.47 14.26 -22.27
C VAL A 101 -4.27 12.96 -22.33
N ARG A 102 -4.55 12.49 -23.55
CA ARG A 102 -5.30 11.25 -23.77
C ARG A 102 -4.55 10.03 -23.21
N ASP A 103 -5.30 9.12 -22.61
CA ASP A 103 -4.83 7.86 -22.03
C ASP A 103 -3.85 8.03 -20.84
N ILE A 104 -3.82 9.23 -20.22
CA ILE A 104 -3.04 9.54 -19.02
C ILE A 104 -4.00 9.96 -17.89
N PRO A 105 -3.81 9.47 -16.65
CA PRO A 105 -4.63 9.90 -15.52
C PRO A 105 -4.30 11.33 -15.10
N ALA A 106 -5.33 12.15 -14.88
CA ALA A 106 -5.20 13.47 -14.25
C ALA A 106 -5.50 13.42 -12.75
N ASP A 107 -6.32 12.48 -12.30
CA ASP A 107 -6.70 12.33 -10.90
C ASP A 107 -5.89 11.24 -10.21
N PHE A 108 -5.29 11.60 -9.07
CA PHE A 108 -4.51 10.72 -8.22
C PHE A 108 -4.99 10.81 -6.78
N TRP A 109 -4.78 9.73 -6.03
CA TRP A 109 -5.07 9.68 -4.60
C TRP A 109 -3.77 9.55 -3.83
N GLU A 110 -3.60 10.40 -2.81
CA GLU A 110 -2.42 10.45 -1.93
C GLU A 110 -2.84 10.36 -0.46
N LEU A 111 -1.88 9.98 0.40
CA LEU A 111 -2.03 10.10 1.85
C LEU A 111 -1.91 11.56 2.27
N THR A 112 -2.80 12.01 3.15
CA THR A 112 -2.63 13.30 3.83
C THR A 112 -1.58 13.17 4.94
N PRO A 113 -1.07 14.28 5.48
CA PRO A 113 -0.22 14.23 6.68
C PRO A 113 -0.87 13.46 7.84
N PHE A 114 -2.17 13.71 8.12
CA PHE A 114 -2.92 12.98 9.13
C PHE A 114 -3.00 11.48 8.82
N GLY A 115 -3.29 11.13 7.56
CA GLY A 115 -3.35 9.74 7.13
C GLY A 115 -2.03 9.00 7.35
N VAL A 116 -0.89 9.64 7.06
CA VAL A 116 0.42 9.03 7.32
C VAL A 116 0.67 8.84 8.80
N ASP A 117 0.40 9.85 9.63
CA ASP A 117 0.56 9.77 11.09
C ASP A 117 -0.32 8.64 11.68
N LEU A 118 -1.58 8.55 11.25
CA LEU A 118 -2.51 7.49 11.64
C LEU A 118 -1.97 6.11 11.24
N LEU A 119 -1.50 5.94 10.00
CA LEU A 119 -0.97 4.66 9.54
C LEU A 119 0.34 4.29 10.24
N ALA A 120 1.15 5.27 10.64
CA ALA A 120 2.35 5.06 11.45
C ALA A 120 1.97 4.53 12.84
N GLU A 121 1.03 5.20 13.52
CA GLU A 121 0.55 4.83 14.86
C GLU A 121 -0.03 3.40 14.89
N TYR A 122 -0.74 3.00 13.84
CA TYR A 122 -1.35 1.67 13.73
C TYR A 122 -0.45 0.64 13.04
N ASN A 123 0.85 0.94 12.89
CA ASN A 123 1.90 0.04 12.37
C ASN A 123 1.72 -0.41 10.90
N TYR A 124 0.95 0.30 10.10
CA TYR A 124 0.79 -0.01 8.67
C TYR A 124 2.08 0.29 7.88
N LEU A 125 2.83 1.33 8.28
CA LEU A 125 4.07 1.70 7.59
C LEU A 125 5.18 0.66 7.72
N ARG A 126 5.12 -0.22 8.74
CA ARG A 126 6.06 -1.33 8.89
C ARG A 126 6.01 -2.32 7.71
N GLY A 127 4.86 -2.40 7.03
CA GLY A 127 4.68 -3.25 5.86
C GLY A 127 5.13 -2.63 4.54
N LEU A 128 5.55 -1.36 4.53
CA LEU A 128 5.96 -0.65 3.30
C LEU A 128 6.89 -1.47 2.39
N PRO A 129 7.98 -2.10 2.90
CA PRO A 129 8.92 -2.84 2.04
C PRO A 129 8.27 -4.05 1.36
N ILE A 130 7.36 -4.71 2.09
CA ILE A 130 6.65 -5.90 1.60
C ILE A 130 5.65 -5.49 0.54
N MET A 131 4.89 -4.42 0.77
CA MET A 131 3.92 -3.90 -0.20
C MET A 131 4.61 -3.38 -1.45
N ARG A 132 5.78 -2.74 -1.30
CA ARG A 132 6.63 -2.28 -2.39
C ARG A 132 7.12 -3.44 -3.25
N ALA A 133 7.71 -4.47 -2.62
CA ALA A 133 8.17 -5.67 -3.32
C ALA A 133 7.02 -6.41 -4.03
N ALA A 134 5.85 -6.52 -3.38
CA ALA A 134 4.67 -7.14 -3.98
C ALA A 134 4.16 -6.36 -5.21
N HIS A 135 4.13 -5.03 -5.12
CA HIS A 135 3.77 -4.16 -6.24
C HIS A 135 4.74 -4.31 -7.42
N ASP A 136 6.04 -4.32 -7.16
CA ASP A 136 7.06 -4.38 -8.19
C ASP A 136 7.16 -5.78 -8.83
N ALA A 137 6.90 -6.85 -8.07
CA ALA A 137 6.83 -8.22 -8.56
C ALA A 137 5.53 -8.52 -9.35
N THR A 138 4.50 -7.68 -9.22
CA THR A 138 3.23 -7.89 -9.91
C THR A 138 3.40 -7.63 -11.41
N HIS A 139 3.06 -8.62 -12.24
CA HIS A 139 2.99 -8.41 -13.67
C HIS A 139 1.91 -7.37 -13.99
N LYS A 140 2.22 -6.38 -14.84
CA LYS A 140 1.31 -5.25 -15.14
C LYS A 140 0.90 -5.27 -16.60
N THR A 141 -0.35 -4.92 -16.89
CA THR A 141 -0.80 -4.67 -18.27
C THR A 141 -0.17 -3.39 -18.83
N GLU A 142 -0.16 -3.25 -20.16
CA GLU A 142 0.35 -2.04 -20.83
C GLU A 142 -0.39 -0.77 -20.39
N THR A 143 -1.70 -0.85 -20.17
CA THR A 143 -2.49 0.28 -19.67
C THR A 143 -2.08 0.67 -18.26
N VAL A 144 -1.86 -0.31 -17.36
CA VAL A 144 -1.45 -0.04 -15.98
C VAL A 144 -0.06 0.57 -15.94
N ARG A 145 0.90 0.05 -16.71
CA ARG A 145 2.25 0.63 -16.80
C ARG A 145 2.22 2.07 -17.28
N ARG A 146 1.46 2.37 -18.34
CA ARG A 146 1.29 3.74 -18.84
C ARG A 146 0.75 4.70 -17.76
N HIS A 147 -0.19 4.22 -16.94
CA HIS A 147 -0.72 5.00 -15.83
C HIS A 147 0.33 5.17 -14.71
N GLU A 148 1.04 4.11 -14.32
CA GLU A 148 2.12 4.18 -13.32
C GLU A 148 3.22 5.19 -13.73
N ASP A 149 3.65 5.13 -15.00
CA ASP A 149 4.69 6.00 -15.58
C ASP A 149 4.22 7.43 -15.91
N ALA A 150 2.93 7.74 -15.69
CA ALA A 150 2.38 9.06 -15.95
C ALA A 150 3.08 10.14 -15.11
N PRO A 151 3.24 11.38 -15.64
CA PRO A 151 3.72 12.50 -14.85
C PRO A 151 2.86 12.72 -13.61
N ARG A 152 3.49 12.88 -12.45
CA ARG A 152 2.86 13.01 -11.14
C ARG A 152 3.46 14.17 -10.38
N PRO A 153 2.69 14.85 -9.51
CA PRO A 153 3.24 15.85 -8.60
C PRO A 153 4.21 15.21 -7.60
N ALA A 154 5.05 16.04 -6.99
CA ALA A 154 5.77 15.63 -5.79
C ALA A 154 4.82 15.65 -4.58
N LEU A 155 4.93 14.65 -3.72
CA LEU A 155 4.23 14.61 -2.45
C LEU A 155 4.65 15.78 -1.54
N PRO A 156 3.77 16.22 -0.62
CA PRO A 156 4.16 17.11 0.46
C PRO A 156 5.35 16.54 1.26
N GLU A 157 6.29 17.40 1.64
CA GLU A 157 7.50 17.01 2.38
C GLU A 157 7.24 16.09 3.59
N PRO A 158 6.30 16.39 4.51
CA PRO A 158 6.09 15.53 5.69
C PRO A 158 5.60 14.13 5.31
N VAL A 159 4.77 14.02 4.28
CA VAL A 159 4.28 12.74 3.76
C VAL A 159 5.43 11.96 3.12
N ARG A 160 6.24 12.63 2.30
CA ARG A 160 7.40 12.02 1.64
C ARG A 160 8.44 11.51 2.64
N GLU A 161 8.73 12.28 3.68
CA GLU A 161 9.70 11.90 4.73
C GLU A 161 9.22 10.67 5.51
N ALA A 162 7.95 10.64 5.92
CA ALA A 162 7.40 9.53 6.68
C ALA A 162 7.20 8.24 5.86
N LEU A 163 7.02 8.37 4.54
CA LEU A 163 6.95 7.22 3.62
C LEU A 163 8.32 6.84 3.04
N ALA A 164 9.37 7.62 3.31
CA ALA A 164 10.71 7.27 2.92
C ALA A 164 11.12 5.98 3.62
N TYR A 165 11.35 4.95 2.84
CA TYR A 165 11.94 3.71 3.31
C TYR A 165 13.33 3.60 2.71
N ASP A 166 14.32 3.37 3.58
CA ASP A 166 15.64 2.92 3.16
C ASP A 166 15.49 1.51 2.58
N GLU A 167 15.24 1.43 1.28
CA GLU A 167 15.31 0.18 0.55
C GLU A 167 16.68 -0.45 0.87
N PRO A 168 16.71 -1.66 1.46
CA PRO A 168 17.98 -2.33 1.68
C PRO A 168 18.60 -2.46 0.32
N THR A 169 19.66 -1.68 0.09
CA THR A 169 20.47 -1.78 -1.13
C THR A 169 20.81 -3.24 -1.22
N GLU A 170 20.40 -3.92 -2.30
CA GLU A 170 20.61 -5.35 -2.52
C GLU A 170 21.91 -5.74 -1.84
N SER A 171 21.81 -6.36 -0.68
CA SER A 171 22.99 -6.55 0.13
C SER A 171 23.85 -7.50 -0.69
N ASP A 172 25.02 -7.03 -1.12
CA ASP A 172 26.10 -7.85 -1.66
C ASP A 172 26.54 -8.92 -0.63
N GLU A 173 25.94 -8.97 0.56
CA GLU A 173 25.75 -10.22 1.30
C GLU A 173 24.87 -11.15 0.47
N THR A 174 25.53 -11.86 -0.46
CA THR A 174 25.16 -13.24 -0.72
C THR A 174 24.89 -13.90 0.63
N VAL A 175 23.64 -14.24 0.92
CA VAL A 175 23.31 -15.11 2.03
C VAL A 175 24.14 -16.36 1.82
N ASP A 176 25.24 -16.49 2.55
CA ASP A 176 26.13 -17.63 2.40
C ASP A 176 25.28 -18.86 2.71
N ALA A 177 25.21 -19.80 1.76
CA ALA A 177 24.47 -21.04 1.94
C ALA A 177 24.93 -21.76 3.24
N SER A 178 26.18 -21.53 3.67
CA SER A 178 26.69 -21.97 4.97
C SER A 178 25.92 -21.38 6.16
N SER A 179 25.60 -20.08 6.15
CA SER A 179 24.86 -19.39 7.22
C SER A 179 23.42 -19.90 7.35
N VAL A 180 22.76 -20.14 6.21
CA VAL A 180 21.40 -20.72 6.19
C VAL A 180 21.42 -22.17 6.68
N ALA A 181 22.47 -22.93 6.35
CA ALA A 181 22.64 -24.30 6.83
C ALA A 181 22.90 -24.36 8.35
N GLU A 182 23.70 -23.44 8.90
CA GLU A 182 23.92 -23.31 10.35
C GLU A 182 22.63 -22.97 11.10
N LEU A 183 21.88 -21.96 10.64
CA LEU A 183 20.59 -21.60 11.24
C LEU A 183 19.58 -22.75 11.18
N ARG A 184 19.59 -23.53 10.09
CA ARG A 184 18.76 -24.74 9.94
C ARG A 184 19.16 -25.81 10.95
N ALA A 185 20.46 -25.99 11.20
CA ALA A 185 21.00 -26.94 12.17
C ALA A 185 20.66 -26.56 13.63
N GLU A 186 20.41 -25.28 13.91
CA GLU A 186 19.98 -24.80 15.24
C GLU A 186 18.47 -24.96 15.48
N THR A 187 17.68 -25.27 14.46
CA THR A 187 16.23 -25.50 14.64
C THR A 187 15.95 -26.83 15.32
N PHE A 188 14.88 -26.87 16.13
CA PHE A 188 14.46 -28.08 16.86
C PHE A 188 14.11 -29.27 15.94
N TYR A 189 13.98 -29.02 14.63
CA TYR A 189 13.66 -30.00 13.59
C TYR A 189 14.82 -30.29 12.64
N ALA A 190 16.05 -29.90 13.00
CA ALA A 190 17.25 -30.09 12.17
C ALA A 190 17.42 -31.55 11.70
N ASP A 191 17.14 -32.53 12.56
CA ASP A 191 17.21 -33.96 12.25
C ASP A 191 16.10 -34.47 11.30
N ALA A 192 15.03 -33.69 11.09
CA ALA A 192 13.90 -34.07 10.24
C ALA A 192 13.99 -33.48 8.82
N ALA A 193 14.89 -32.53 8.58
CA ALA A 193 15.11 -31.96 7.26
C ALA A 193 16.06 -32.86 6.44
N PRO A 194 15.75 -33.18 5.17
CA PRO A 194 16.69 -33.87 4.32
C PRO A 194 17.95 -33.03 4.11
N ALA A 195 19.12 -33.68 4.16
CA ALA A 195 20.43 -33.03 4.05
C ALA A 195 20.63 -32.35 2.69
N ASP A 196 19.94 -32.82 1.65
CA ASP A 196 19.88 -32.18 0.35
C ASP A 196 18.42 -31.72 0.09
N PRO A 197 18.18 -30.39 -0.02
CA PRO A 197 16.85 -29.87 -0.28
C PRO A 197 16.34 -30.19 -1.69
N ALA A 198 17.20 -30.56 -2.64
CA ALA A 198 16.78 -30.97 -3.98
C ALA A 198 15.96 -32.27 -3.95
N VAL A 199 16.15 -33.10 -2.92
CA VAL A 199 15.41 -34.35 -2.70
C VAL A 199 13.92 -34.09 -2.45
N LEU A 200 13.56 -32.89 -1.98
CA LEU A 200 12.15 -32.48 -1.85
C LEU A 200 11.45 -32.32 -3.21
N ASN A 201 12.23 -32.14 -4.29
CA ASN A 201 11.75 -31.99 -5.66
C ASN A 201 12.07 -33.21 -6.54
N GLU A 202 12.78 -34.23 -6.04
CA GLU A 202 13.08 -35.44 -6.80
C GLU A 202 11.80 -36.29 -6.97
N GLY A 203 11.25 -36.29 -8.20
CA GLY A 203 10.05 -37.05 -8.57
C GLY A 203 8.79 -36.20 -8.79
N ALA A 204 8.88 -34.88 -8.63
CA ALA A 204 7.90 -33.94 -9.14
C ALA A 204 8.30 -33.49 -10.55
N ASP A 205 7.95 -34.28 -11.57
CA ASP A 205 7.60 -33.63 -12.84
C ASP A 205 6.47 -32.66 -12.47
N GLY A 206 6.68 -31.36 -12.68
CA GLY A 206 5.86 -30.27 -12.15
C GLY A 206 4.42 -30.19 -12.68
N ASP A 207 3.79 -31.32 -12.97
CA ASP A 207 2.48 -31.49 -13.60
C ASP A 207 1.49 -32.26 -12.69
N ARG A 208 1.79 -32.45 -11.40
CA ARG A 208 0.80 -32.98 -10.45
C ARG A 208 -0.23 -31.91 -10.16
N THR A 209 -1.46 -32.15 -10.61
CA THR A 209 -2.58 -31.23 -10.34
C THR A 209 -3.03 -31.33 -8.88
N LEU A 210 -3.54 -30.23 -8.32
CA LEU A 210 -3.91 -30.10 -6.90
C LEU A 210 -4.90 -31.17 -6.40
N ASP A 211 -5.67 -31.78 -7.31
CA ASP A 211 -6.62 -32.85 -6.97
C ASP A 211 -5.95 -34.19 -6.64
N GLU A 212 -4.72 -34.44 -7.10
CA GLU A 212 -4.00 -35.70 -6.86
C GLU A 212 -3.33 -35.78 -5.48
N LEU A 213 -3.33 -34.68 -4.73
CA LEU A 213 -2.67 -34.59 -3.41
C LEU A 213 -3.56 -35.03 -2.24
N PHE A 214 -4.85 -35.30 -2.47
CA PHE A 214 -5.83 -35.56 -1.41
C PHE A 214 -6.63 -36.88 -1.56
N GLU A 215 -6.20 -37.82 -2.40
CA GLU A 215 -6.70 -39.22 -2.39
C GLU A 215 -6.00 -40.11 -1.34
#